data_AF-A0A1E8Z0E8-F1
#
_entry.id   AF-A0A1E8Z0E8-F1
#
_cell.length_a   1.000
_cell.length_b   1.000
_cell.length_c   1.000
_cell.angle_alpha   90.00
_cell.angle_beta   90.00
_cell.angle_gamma   90.00
#
_symmetry.space_group_name_H-M   'P 1'
#
loop_
_entity.id
_entity.type
_entity.pdbx_description
1 polymer ?
#
loop_
_entity_poly.entity_id
_entity_poly.type
_entity_poly.pdbx_seq_one_letter_code
_entity_poly.pdbx_strand_id
1 'polypeptide(L)'
;MRSSNEIGSDGLSNLRSAIFVAMDKETIQHSVVVVMNEEIHVATYVTKTHTTNLATFQAPTFGPIGIVSKTMSSIFKNTNENSIIK
;
A
#
# COMPACT_ATOMS: atom_id res chain seq x y z
N MET A 1 7.32 11.72 1.91
CA MET A 1 6.52 12.13 0.72
C MET A 1 7.16 13.37 0.13
N ARG A 2 7.12 13.53 -1.19
CA ARG A 2 7.65 14.70 -1.89
C ARG A 2 6.61 15.27 -2.85
N SER A 3 6.67 16.58 -3.05
CA SER A 3 5.83 17.33 -3.97
C SER A 3 6.19 17.02 -5.42
N SER A 4 5.28 17.28 -6.36
CA SER A 4 5.45 16.92 -7.78
C SER A 4 6.66 17.58 -8.46
N ASN A 5 7.11 18.73 -7.95
CA ASN A 5 8.23 19.52 -8.45
C ASN A 5 9.55 19.25 -7.71
N GLU A 6 9.56 18.38 -6.70
CA GLU A 6 10.76 18.05 -5.95
C GLU A 6 11.54 16.90 -6.63
N ILE A 7 12.87 16.94 -6.53
CA ILE A 7 13.72 15.85 -7.02
C ILE A 7 13.40 14.57 -6.24
N GLY A 8 13.16 13.49 -6.97
CA GLY A 8 12.74 12.22 -6.36
C GLY A 8 11.29 12.23 -5.86
N SER A 9 10.43 13.01 -6.51
CA SER A 9 8.97 12.96 -6.36
C SER A 9 8.44 11.53 -6.49
N ASP A 10 7.59 11.13 -5.57
CA ASP A 10 7.01 9.80 -5.45
C ASP A 10 5.57 9.70 -5.99
N GLY A 11 4.97 10.85 -6.36
CA GLY A 11 3.56 10.89 -6.81
C GLY A 11 3.26 10.03 -8.03
N LEU A 12 4.11 10.06 -9.06
CA LEU A 12 3.92 9.27 -10.27
C LEU A 12 4.11 7.76 -10.00
N SER A 13 5.09 7.39 -9.18
CA SER A 13 5.32 5.97 -8.82
C SER A 13 4.13 5.44 -8.03
N ASN A 14 3.68 6.18 -7.01
CA ASN A 14 2.54 5.79 -6.18
C ASN A 14 1.25 5.68 -7.00
N LEU A 15 0.97 6.64 -7.90
CA LEU A 15 -0.21 6.59 -8.78
C LEU A 15 -0.17 5.36 -9.71
N ARG A 16 0.98 5.12 -10.34
CA ARG A 16 1.16 3.96 -11.21
C ARG A 16 0.91 2.66 -10.45
N SER A 17 1.51 2.52 -9.27
CA SER A 17 1.34 1.33 -8.42
C SER A 17 -0.11 1.14 -7.98
N ALA A 18 -0.80 2.22 -7.62
CA ALA A 18 -2.22 2.16 -7.26
C ALA A 18 -3.10 1.69 -8.43
N ILE A 19 -2.83 2.13 -9.66
CA ILE A 19 -3.55 1.66 -10.86
C ILE A 19 -3.33 0.15 -11.07
N PHE A 20 -2.09 -0.34 -10.96
CA PHE A 20 -1.81 -1.78 -11.09
C PHE A 20 -2.58 -2.60 -10.06
N VAL A 21 -2.56 -2.17 -8.80
CA VAL A 21 -3.30 -2.84 -7.71
C VAL A 21 -4.81 -2.80 -7.98
N ALA A 22 -5.35 -1.68 -8.47
CA ALA A 22 -6.78 -1.57 -8.77
C ALA A 22 -7.24 -2.45 -9.94
N MET A 23 -6.33 -2.80 -10.86
CA MET A 23 -6.61 -3.68 -12.01
C MET A 23 -6.43 -5.17 -11.68
N ASP A 24 -5.74 -5.49 -10.60
CA ASP A 24 -5.48 -6.87 -10.19
C ASP A 24 -6.75 -7.51 -9.63
N LYS A 25 -7.07 -8.72 -10.07
CA LYS A 25 -8.27 -9.44 -9.59
C LYS A 25 -8.07 -10.00 -8.19
N GLU A 26 -6.83 -10.25 -7.77
CA GLU A 26 -6.54 -10.75 -6.42
C GLU A 26 -6.80 -9.70 -5.34
N THR A 27 -6.75 -8.41 -5.70
CA THR A 27 -6.99 -7.31 -4.75
C THR A 27 -8.48 -7.10 -4.47
N ILE A 28 -9.38 -7.62 -5.32
CA ILE A 28 -10.84 -7.54 -5.16
C ILE A 28 -11.32 -8.23 -3.87
N GLN A 29 -10.57 -9.25 -3.41
CA GLN A 29 -10.91 -9.96 -2.17
C GLN A 29 -10.56 -9.17 -0.90
N HIS A 30 -9.87 -8.05 -1.03
CA HIS A 30 -9.47 -7.20 0.08
C HIS A 30 -10.39 -5.98 0.16
N SER A 31 -10.65 -5.53 1.39
CA SER A 31 -11.31 -4.24 1.65
C SER A 31 -10.47 -3.07 1.15
N VAL A 32 -10.88 -1.84 1.47
CA VAL A 32 -10.15 -0.62 1.11
C VAL A 32 -8.66 -0.75 1.46
N VAL A 33 -7.81 -0.51 0.47
CA VAL A 33 -6.34 -0.56 0.60
C VAL A 33 -5.70 0.81 0.36
N VAL A 34 -4.49 0.97 0.88
CA VAL A 34 -3.60 2.11 0.61
C VAL A 34 -2.33 1.58 -0.05
N VAL A 35 -1.96 2.17 -1.18
CA VAL A 35 -0.78 1.78 -1.97
C VAL A 35 0.21 2.92 -1.99
N MET A 36 1.34 2.78 -1.29
CA MET A 36 2.37 3.81 -1.17
C MET A 36 3.74 3.16 -1.02
N ASN A 37 4.77 3.74 -1.65
CA ASN A 37 6.15 3.24 -1.56
C ASN A 37 6.24 1.73 -1.89
N GLU A 38 5.60 1.34 -3.00
CA GLU A 38 5.56 -0.04 -3.50
C GLU A 38 4.95 -1.08 -2.54
N GLU A 39 4.29 -0.65 -1.47
CA GLU A 39 3.63 -1.52 -0.49
C GLU A 39 2.11 -1.36 -0.55
N ILE A 40 1.39 -2.46 -0.29
CA ILE A 40 -0.07 -2.51 -0.21
C ILE A 40 -0.44 -2.74 1.26
N HIS A 41 -1.21 -1.82 1.83
CA HIS A 41 -1.66 -1.88 3.23
C HIS A 41 -3.18 -1.87 3.32
N VAL A 42 -3.74 -2.54 4.34
CA VAL A 42 -5.17 -2.43 4.66
C VAL A 42 -5.44 -1.07 5.29
N ALA A 43 -6.46 -0.36 4.80
CA ALA A 43 -6.75 1.01 5.22
C ALA A 43 -7.00 1.16 6.74
N THR A 44 -7.58 0.14 7.38
CA THR A 44 -7.86 0.13 8.83
C THR A 44 -6.61 0.18 9.70
N TYR A 45 -5.47 -0.36 9.23
CA TYR A 45 -4.27 -0.54 10.05
C TYR A 45 -3.11 0.37 9.67
N VAL A 46 -3.15 0.96 8.48
CA VAL A 46 -2.08 1.81 7.98
C VAL A 46 -2.14 3.19 8.64
N THR A 47 -0.98 3.70 9.04
CA THR A 47 -0.84 5.05 9.56
C THR A 47 0.45 5.68 9.07
N LYS A 48 0.49 7.02 9.08
CA LYS A 48 1.70 7.78 8.76
C LYS A 48 2.61 7.83 9.99
N THR A 49 3.83 7.31 9.89
CA THR A 49 4.77 7.17 11.03
C THR A 49 5.85 8.24 11.07
N HIS A 50 6.18 8.85 9.94
CA HIS A 50 7.21 9.87 9.81
C HIS A 50 6.72 11.10 9.04
N THR A 51 7.23 12.27 9.41
CA THR A 51 6.85 13.54 8.78
C THR A 51 7.42 13.69 7.37
N THR A 52 8.62 13.16 7.10
CA THR A 52 9.38 13.39 5.85
C THR A 52 9.69 12.14 5.03
N ASN A 53 9.90 10.98 5.67
CA ASN A 53 10.29 9.74 5.00
C ASN A 53 9.28 9.35 3.89
N LEU A 54 9.76 8.75 2.79
CA LEU A 54 8.91 8.17 1.75
C LEU A 54 8.19 6.92 2.26
N ALA A 55 8.91 6.03 2.97
CA ALA A 55 8.37 4.82 3.58
C ALA A 55 7.64 5.12 4.90
N THR A 56 6.70 6.06 4.88
CA THR A 56 6.02 6.58 6.07
C THR A 56 4.67 5.93 6.34
N PHE A 57 4.00 5.40 5.32
CA PHE A 57 2.77 4.65 5.51
C PHE A 57 3.14 3.23 5.89
N GLN A 58 2.83 2.87 7.13
CA GLN A 58 3.16 1.57 7.72
C GLN A 58 1.97 1.09 8.55
N ALA A 59 1.81 -0.21 8.67
CA ALA A 59 0.93 -0.84 9.65
C ALA A 59 1.79 -1.50 10.74
N PRO A 60 2.16 -0.80 11.83
CA PRO A 60 3.21 -1.25 12.76
C PRO A 60 3.02 -2.67 13.31
N THR A 61 1.77 -3.07 13.53
CA THR A 61 1.43 -4.40 14.09
C THR A 61 1.23 -5.46 13.01
N PHE A 62 0.76 -5.10 11.82
CA PHE A 62 0.29 -6.06 10.80
C PHE A 62 1.20 -6.13 9.57
N GLY A 63 2.01 -5.11 9.33
CA GLY A 63 2.80 -4.93 8.12
C GLY A 63 1.95 -4.78 6.85
N PRO A 64 2.59 -4.69 5.68
CA PRO A 64 1.89 -4.72 4.41
C PRO A 64 1.28 -6.10 4.14
N ILE A 65 0.20 -6.11 3.38
CA ILE A 65 -0.46 -7.33 2.88
C ILE A 65 0.09 -7.77 1.53
N GLY A 66 0.81 -6.90 0.84
CA GLY A 66 1.42 -7.17 -0.46
C GLY A 66 2.42 -6.10 -0.86
N ILE A 67 3.10 -6.33 -1.98
CA ILE A 67 4.02 -5.37 -2.62
C ILE A 67 3.69 -5.22 -4.10
N VAL A 68 4.07 -4.09 -4.67
CA VAL A 68 3.96 -3.80 -6.11
C VAL A 68 5.35 -3.86 -6.71
N SER A 69 5.59 -4.86 -7.55
CA SER A 69 6.78 -4.93 -8.39
C SER A 69 6.63 -4.06 -9.64
N LYS A 70 7.68 -3.98 -10.46
CA LYS A 70 7.71 -3.15 -11.67
C LYS A 70 6.49 -3.33 -12.59
N THR A 71 5.87 -4.51 -12.63
CA THR A 71 4.74 -4.80 -13.54
C THR A 71 3.60 -5.58 -12.91
N MET A 72 3.73 -6.02 -11.64
CA MET A 72 2.80 -6.95 -11.03
C MET A 72 2.68 -6.69 -9.53
N SER A 73 1.45 -6.66 -9.02
CA SER A 73 1.17 -6.73 -7.59
C SER A 73 1.28 -8.18 -7.11
N SER A 74 1.79 -8.36 -5.90
CA SER A 74 1.85 -9.66 -5.25
C SER A 74 1.29 -9.51 -3.84
N ILE A 75 0.16 -10.15 -3.58
CA ILE A 75 -0.48 -10.18 -2.27
C ILE A 75 0.01 -11.44 -1.54
N PHE A 76 0.46 -11.26 -0.29
CA PHE A 76 1.03 -12.33 0.52
C PHE A 76 0.10 -12.77 1.65
N LYS A 77 -0.82 -11.91 2.08
CA LYS A 77 -1.71 -12.16 3.22
C LYS A 77 -3.17 -12.11 2.78
N ASN A 78 -3.87 -13.24 2.87
CA ASN A 78 -5.33 -13.24 2.79
C ASN A 78 -5.89 -12.62 4.07
N THR A 79 -6.41 -11.41 3.92
CA THR A 79 -7.00 -10.69 5.06
C THR A 79 -8.45 -11.17 5.23
N ASN A 80 -8.63 -12.35 5.82
CA ASN A 80 -9.96 -12.76 6.26
C ASN A 80 -10.38 -11.84 7.42
N GLU A 81 -11.28 -10.91 7.13
CA GLU A 81 -11.78 -9.93 8.11
C GLU A 81 -12.38 -10.58 9.37
N ASN A 82 -12.82 -11.83 9.26
CA ASN A 82 -13.37 -12.62 10.37
C ASN A 82 -12.34 -13.08 11.42
N SER A 83 -11.03 -12.92 11.18
CA SER A 83 -9.99 -13.37 12.10
C SER A 83 -9.53 -12.29 13.09
N ILE A 84 -9.96 -11.04 12.92
CA ILE A 84 -9.36 -9.88 13.61
C ILE A 84 -10.30 -9.25 14.65
N ILE A 85 -11.57 -9.68 14.67
CA ILE A 85 -12.53 -9.34 15.73
C ILE A 85 -12.66 -10.56 16.66
N LYS A 86 -11.83 -10.62 17.71
CA LYS A 86 -12.06 -11.46 18.89
C LYS A 86 -12.00 -10.59 20.14
#